data_AF-A0A5C3KPW6-F1
#
_entry.id   AF-A0A5C3KPW6-F1
#
_cell.length_a   1.000
_cell.length_b   1.000
_cell.length_c   1.000
_cell.angle_alpha   90.00
_cell.angle_beta   90.00
_cell.angle_gamma   90.00
#
_symmetry.space_group_name_H-M   'P 1'
#
loop_
_entity.id
_entity.type
_entity.pdbx_description
1 polymer ?
#
loop_
_entity_poly.entity_id
_entity_poly.type
_entity_poly.pdbx_seq_one_letter_code
_entity_poly.pdbx_strand_id
1 'polypeptide(L)'
;FSIMGVTGAGKSSFINAFDVEGGTSAKVGHTLQPGTRDIRMYVIRLPNELASEYEADLDSRRVVLVDTPGFDTGIGDFDILAQITEWVNKQYMRGSTLGGVVYMCDISLNLVNGGARVGVAHFERMFGGSNSFQRVVLVTAAWDEVKLEAGVKREEELCLSFWRELIAGGAVVKRTQGLSGPAPSGHVEVLRHILQSLRT
;
A
#
# COMPACT_ATOMS: atom_id res chain seq x y z
N PHE A 1 6.87 -2.09 5.30
CA PHE A 1 5.82 -1.33 4.61
C PHE A 1 4.49 -2.02 4.83
N SER A 2 3.46 -1.28 5.25
CA SER A 2 2.11 -1.84 5.37
C SER A 2 1.34 -1.63 4.09
N ILE A 3 0.67 -2.66 3.58
CA ILE A 3 -0.17 -2.56 2.38
C ILE A 3 -1.63 -2.62 2.82
N MET A 4 -2.37 -1.58 2.50
CA MET A 4 -3.74 -1.35 2.92
C MET A 4 -4.65 -1.08 1.73
N GLY A 5 -5.95 -1.14 1.96
CA GLY A 5 -6.97 -0.93 0.94
C GLY A 5 -8.03 -2.02 0.98
N VAL A 6 -9.10 -1.81 0.23
CA VAL A 6 -10.26 -2.71 0.25
C VAL A 6 -9.94 -4.14 -0.22
N THR A 7 -10.83 -5.07 0.10
CA THR A 7 -10.78 -6.42 -0.47
C THR A 7 -10.85 -6.31 -1.99
N GLY A 8 -9.98 -7.04 -2.69
CA GLY A 8 -9.88 -6.97 -4.16
C GLY A 8 -8.95 -5.88 -4.71
N ALA A 9 -8.46 -4.94 -3.90
CA ALA A 9 -7.61 -3.82 -4.37
C ALA A 9 -6.21 -4.21 -4.91
N GLY A 10 -5.87 -5.50 -4.97
CA GLY A 10 -4.59 -5.97 -5.49
C GLY A 10 -3.44 -6.04 -4.47
N LYS A 11 -3.70 -5.96 -3.17
CA LYS A 11 -2.66 -5.98 -2.11
C LYS A 11 -1.72 -7.19 -2.17
N SER A 12 -2.27 -8.40 -2.21
CA SER A 12 -1.47 -9.63 -2.31
C SER A 12 -0.78 -9.74 -3.67
N SER A 13 -1.39 -9.23 -4.74
CA SER A 13 -0.76 -9.15 -6.07
C SER A 13 0.43 -8.19 -6.09
N PHE A 14 0.33 -7.06 -5.38
CA PHE A 14 1.44 -6.12 -5.22
C PHE A 14 2.64 -6.77 -4.54
N ILE A 15 2.41 -7.59 -3.50
CA ILE A 15 3.49 -8.34 -2.83
C ILE A 15 4.13 -9.34 -3.80
N ASN A 16 3.29 -10.05 -4.56
CA ASN A 16 3.75 -11.03 -5.56
C ASN A 16 4.47 -10.39 -6.76
N ALA A 17 4.49 -9.06 -6.88
CA ALA A 17 5.31 -8.35 -7.86
C ALA A 17 6.81 -8.36 -7.51
N PHE A 18 7.17 -8.78 -6.29
CA PHE A 18 8.54 -8.81 -5.79
C PHE A 18 9.02 -10.25 -5.52
N ASP A 19 10.34 -10.43 -5.48
CA ASP A 19 10.96 -11.70 -5.09
C ASP A 19 10.85 -11.90 -3.58
N VAL A 20 9.91 -12.74 -3.15
CA VAL A 20 9.67 -13.06 -1.74
C VAL A 20 10.66 -14.13 -1.26
N GLU A 21 11.39 -13.84 -0.17
CA GLU A 21 12.30 -14.80 0.45
C GLU A 21 11.56 -16.10 0.84
N GLY A 22 12.17 -17.25 0.53
CA GLY A 22 11.56 -18.56 0.78
C GLY A 22 10.47 -18.95 -0.22
N GLY A 23 10.20 -18.14 -1.26
CA GLY A 23 9.33 -18.50 -2.39
C GLY A 23 7.84 -18.64 -2.04
N THR A 24 7.43 -18.21 -0.85
CA THR A 24 6.03 -18.31 -0.43
C THR A 24 5.24 -17.10 -0.91
N SER A 25 4.52 -17.24 -2.02
CA SER A 25 3.66 -16.18 -2.56
C SER A 25 2.52 -15.83 -1.61
N ALA A 26 2.14 -14.55 -1.61
CA ALA A 26 0.94 -14.09 -0.92
C ALA A 26 -0.30 -14.74 -1.55
N LYS A 27 -1.20 -15.28 -0.72
CA LYS A 27 -2.42 -15.94 -1.18
C LYS A 27 -3.38 -14.91 -1.77
N VAL A 28 -3.53 -14.93 -3.10
CA VAL A 28 -4.53 -14.12 -3.81
C VAL A 28 -5.88 -14.83 -3.70
N GLY A 29 -6.86 -14.17 -3.09
CA GLY A 29 -8.24 -14.67 -3.03
C GLY A 29 -9.01 -14.28 -4.29
N HIS A 30 -9.57 -15.25 -5.02
CA HIS A 30 -10.44 -15.02 -6.18
C HIS A 30 -11.93 -15.08 -5.83
N THR A 31 -12.29 -15.09 -4.54
CA THR A 31 -13.67 -15.17 -4.06
C THR A 31 -14.01 -13.97 -3.18
N LEU A 32 -15.30 -13.62 -3.09
CA LEU A 32 -15.82 -12.50 -2.27
C LEU A 32 -15.60 -12.69 -0.76
N GLN A 33 -15.14 -13.87 -0.31
CA GLN A 33 -14.69 -14.04 1.07
C GLN A 33 -13.28 -13.47 1.23
N PRO A 34 -13.01 -12.62 2.23
CA PRO A 34 -11.68 -12.06 2.45
C PRO A 34 -10.66 -13.20 2.63
N GLY A 35 -9.76 -13.34 1.64
CA GLY A 35 -8.76 -14.41 1.60
C GLY A 35 -7.68 -14.28 2.70
N THR A 36 -7.49 -13.06 3.22
CA THR A 36 -6.54 -12.75 4.29
C THR A 36 -7.32 -12.33 5.53
N ARG A 37 -7.42 -13.23 6.52
CA ARG A 37 -8.01 -12.95 7.84
C ARG A 37 -6.98 -12.47 8.87
N ASP A 38 -5.70 -12.72 8.60
CA ASP A 38 -4.58 -12.43 9.50
C ASP A 38 -3.56 -11.51 8.83
N ILE A 39 -2.95 -10.62 9.61
CA ILE A 39 -1.82 -9.80 9.15
C ILE A 39 -0.62 -10.71 8.88
N ARG A 40 -0.02 -10.62 7.68
CA ARG A 40 1.12 -11.47 7.28
C ARG A 40 2.30 -10.64 6.83
N MET A 41 3.50 -11.08 7.22
CA MET A 41 4.76 -10.47 6.83
C MET A 41 5.40 -11.27 5.70
N TYR A 42 5.89 -10.57 4.68
CA TYR A 42 6.65 -11.12 3.57
C TYR A 42 7.96 -10.36 3.47
N VAL A 43 9.08 -11.07 3.65
CA VAL A 43 10.40 -10.48 3.41
C VAL A 43 10.66 -10.53 1.93
N ILE A 44 11.02 -9.39 1.33
CA ILE A 44 11.32 -9.32 -0.10
C ILE A 44 12.81 -9.05 -0.32
N ARG A 45 13.35 -9.64 -1.38
CA ARG A 45 14.61 -9.18 -1.97
C ARG A 45 14.32 -7.94 -2.79
N LEU A 46 15.13 -6.91 -2.59
CA LEU A 46 14.99 -5.68 -3.37
C LEU A 46 15.30 -5.96 -4.85
N PRO A 47 14.54 -5.36 -5.78
CA PRO A 47 14.93 -5.32 -7.18
C PRO A 47 16.37 -4.82 -7.32
N ASN A 48 17.16 -5.39 -8.22
CA ASN A 48 18.59 -5.08 -8.37
C ASN A 48 18.87 -3.57 -8.48
N GLU A 49 18.00 -2.85 -9.20
CA GLU A 49 18.04 -1.39 -9.35
C GLU A 49 18.00 -0.70 -7.98
N LEU A 50 17.03 -1.05 -7.13
CA LEU A 50 16.91 -0.48 -5.78
C LEU A 50 17.98 -1.03 -4.83
N ALA A 51 18.40 -2.28 -4.97
CA ALA A 51 19.48 -2.84 -4.17
C ALA A 51 20.75 -2.00 -4.34
N SER A 52 21.11 -1.66 -5.59
CA SER A 52 22.26 -0.81 -5.88
C SER A 52 22.09 0.65 -5.41
N GLU A 53 20.87 1.20 -5.49
CA GLU A 53 20.59 2.58 -5.06
C GLU A 53 20.61 2.77 -3.53
N TYR A 54 20.34 1.71 -2.74
CA TYR A 54 20.12 1.79 -1.27
C TYR A 54 20.99 0.83 -0.45
N GLU A 55 22.00 0.17 -1.05
CA GLU A 55 22.86 -0.81 -0.35
C GLU A 55 23.49 -0.22 0.93
N ALA A 56 24.05 0.99 0.83
CA ALA A 56 24.68 1.68 1.95
C ALA A 56 23.68 2.17 3.01
N ASP A 57 22.46 2.53 2.61
CA ASP A 57 21.45 3.08 3.51
C ASP A 57 20.72 2.00 4.30
N LEU A 58 20.59 0.80 3.76
CA LEU A 58 19.82 -0.25 4.41
C LEU A 58 20.57 -0.88 5.59
N ASP A 59 21.90 -0.76 5.67
CA ASP A 59 22.70 -1.24 6.81
C ASP A 59 22.31 -2.67 7.26
N SER A 60 22.25 -3.60 6.30
CA SER A 60 21.79 -4.99 6.49
C SER A 60 20.32 -5.17 6.90
N ARG A 61 19.49 -4.12 6.86
CA ARG A 61 18.06 -4.20 7.12
C ARG A 61 17.33 -4.88 5.97
N ARG A 62 16.36 -5.72 6.34
CA ARG A 62 15.49 -6.40 5.39
C ARG A 62 14.22 -5.60 5.15
N VAL A 63 13.75 -5.61 3.91
CA VAL A 63 12.45 -5.01 3.56
C VAL A 63 11.34 -6.02 3.80
N VAL A 64 10.37 -5.64 4.62
CA VAL A 64 9.19 -6.45 4.92
C VAL A 64 7.94 -5.77 4.38
N LEU A 65 7.20 -6.46 3.52
CA LEU A 65 5.84 -6.09 3.11
C LEU A 65 4.84 -6.77 4.04
N VAL A 66 3.88 -6.01 4.54
CA VAL A 66 2.85 -6.50 5.44
C VAL A 66 1.53 -6.51 4.70
N ASP A 67 1.03 -7.71 4.40
CA ASP A 67 -0.31 -7.91 3.86
C ASP A 67 -1.33 -7.79 4.99
N THR A 68 -2.31 -6.93 4.81
CA THR A 68 -3.38 -6.73 5.79
C THR A 68 -4.70 -7.24 5.24
N PRO A 69 -5.63 -7.68 6.10
CA PRO A 69 -7.02 -7.86 5.70
C PRO A 69 -7.53 -6.62 4.96
N GLY A 70 -8.37 -6.84 3.95
CA GLY A 70 -9.10 -5.75 3.33
C GLY A 70 -10.17 -5.21 4.28
N PHE A 71 -10.39 -3.91 4.25
CA PHE A 71 -11.47 -3.25 4.97
C PHE A 71 -12.41 -2.58 3.97
N ASP A 72 -13.73 -2.64 4.18
CA ASP A 72 -14.75 -2.12 3.26
C ASP A 72 -15.52 -0.93 3.87
N THR A 73 -14.82 0.01 4.52
CA THR A 73 -15.34 1.28 5.08
C THR A 73 -16.70 1.26 5.82
N GLY A 74 -17.15 0.10 6.27
CA GLY A 74 -18.34 -0.09 7.09
C GLY A 74 -18.02 0.13 8.57
N ILE A 75 -19.06 0.09 9.40
CA ILE A 75 -18.94 0.31 10.85
C ILE A 75 -18.00 -0.70 11.53
N GLY A 76 -17.86 -1.92 10.97
CA GLY A 76 -16.94 -2.95 11.48
C GLY A 76 -15.46 -2.78 11.05
N ASP A 77 -15.16 -1.86 10.14
CA ASP A 77 -13.81 -1.70 9.57
C ASP A 77 -12.89 -0.79 10.39
N PHE A 78 -13.47 0.04 11.28
CA PHE A 78 -12.70 0.74 12.31
C PHE A 78 -11.91 -0.25 13.17
N ASP A 79 -12.47 -1.44 13.43
CA ASP A 79 -11.79 -2.49 14.19
C ASP A 79 -10.63 -3.11 13.41
N ILE A 80 -10.74 -3.25 12.10
CA ILE A 80 -9.64 -3.77 11.25
C ILE A 80 -8.50 -2.76 11.20
N LEU A 81 -8.81 -1.48 11.00
CA LEU A 81 -7.79 -0.42 11.00
C LEU A 81 -7.12 -0.25 12.37
N ALA A 82 -7.88 -0.34 13.46
CA ALA A 82 -7.33 -0.33 14.81
C ALA A 82 -6.40 -1.54 15.03
N GLN A 83 -6.79 -2.74 14.59
CA GLN A 83 -5.94 -3.93 14.67
C GLN A 83 -4.64 -3.77 13.88
N ILE A 84 -4.71 -3.22 12.65
CA ILE A 84 -3.50 -2.97 11.85
C ILE A 84 -2.61 -1.93 12.53
N THR A 85 -3.20 -0.84 13.04
CA THR A 85 -2.48 0.21 13.78
C THR A 85 -1.79 -0.33 15.02
N GLU A 86 -2.51 -1.11 15.83
CA GLU A 86 -1.96 -1.72 17.03
C GLU A 86 -0.85 -2.73 16.70
N TRP A 87 -1.04 -3.52 15.65
CA TRP A 87 -0.02 -4.44 15.18
C TRP A 87 1.25 -3.72 14.74
N VAL A 88 1.11 -2.63 13.97
CA VAL A 88 2.23 -1.79 13.51
C VAL A 88 2.96 -1.18 14.71
N ASN A 89 2.23 -0.64 15.69
CA ASN A 89 2.80 -0.11 16.92
C ASN A 89 3.54 -1.17 17.74
N LYS A 90 3.02 -2.40 17.81
CA LYS A 90 3.71 -3.53 18.47
C LYS A 90 5.02 -3.90 17.78
N GLN A 91 5.08 -3.86 16.45
CA GLN A 91 6.34 -4.10 15.74
C GLN A 91 7.33 -2.96 15.96
N TYR A 92 6.86 -1.71 16.03
CA TYR A 92 7.70 -0.56 16.36
C TYR A 92 8.36 -0.71 17.73
N MET A 93 7.60 -1.07 18.75
CA MET A 93 8.14 -1.34 20.09
C MET A 93 9.17 -2.48 20.14
N ARG A 94 9.21 -3.35 19.13
CA ARG A 94 10.20 -4.44 19.01
C ARG A 94 11.46 -4.02 18.24
N GLY A 95 11.64 -2.73 17.97
CA GLY A 95 12.81 -2.20 17.26
C GLY A 95 12.71 -2.23 15.74
N SER A 96 11.51 -2.48 15.18
CA SER A 96 11.29 -2.36 13.73
C SER A 96 10.88 -0.95 13.34
N THR A 97 11.36 -0.43 12.22
CA THR A 97 10.91 0.88 11.71
C THR A 97 9.68 0.70 10.82
N LEU A 98 8.60 1.44 11.08
CA LEU A 98 7.53 1.58 10.09
C LEU A 98 8.07 2.39 8.92
N GLY A 99 8.40 1.69 7.83
CA GLY A 99 8.93 2.34 6.63
C GLY A 99 7.93 3.29 5.94
N GLY A 100 6.64 2.94 5.97
CA GLY A 100 5.57 3.67 5.29
C GLY A 100 4.35 2.81 5.01
N VAL A 101 3.31 3.43 4.44
CA VAL A 101 2.03 2.80 4.10
C VAL A 101 1.75 2.93 2.61
N VAL A 102 1.37 1.82 1.98
CA VAL A 102 0.85 1.75 0.62
C VAL A 102 -0.66 1.57 0.74
N TYR A 103 -1.46 2.56 0.31
CA TYR A 103 -2.92 2.46 0.27
C TYR A 103 -3.39 2.23 -1.16
N MET A 104 -3.93 1.04 -1.44
CA MET A 104 -4.34 0.64 -2.78
C MET A 104 -5.85 0.81 -3.00
N CYS A 105 -6.20 1.40 -4.14
CA CYS A 105 -7.55 1.51 -4.66
C CYS A 105 -7.62 0.89 -6.05
N ASP A 106 -8.58 -0.01 -6.26
CA ASP A 106 -8.90 -0.52 -7.59
C ASP A 106 -9.64 0.59 -8.37
N ILE A 107 -9.06 1.03 -9.48
CA ILE A 107 -9.62 2.11 -10.31
C ILE A 107 -10.67 1.61 -11.31
N SER A 108 -10.74 0.30 -11.53
CA SER A 108 -11.72 -0.35 -12.41
C SER A 108 -13.10 -0.42 -11.75
N LEU A 109 -13.13 -0.53 -10.42
CA LEU A 109 -14.35 -0.56 -9.62
C LEU A 109 -14.89 0.85 -9.38
N ASN A 110 -16.21 1.02 -9.54
CA ASN A 110 -16.88 2.30 -9.24
C ASN A 110 -17.18 2.40 -7.74
N LEU A 111 -16.13 2.58 -6.93
CA LEU A 111 -16.18 2.50 -5.45
C LEU A 111 -16.49 3.82 -4.74
N VAL A 112 -17.05 4.81 -5.43
CA VAL A 112 -17.34 6.16 -4.88
C VAL A 112 -18.19 6.14 -3.59
N ASN A 113 -18.83 5.01 -3.25
CA ASN A 113 -19.66 4.87 -2.05
C ASN A 113 -18.96 4.33 -0.78
N GLY A 114 -17.72 3.82 -0.84
CA GLY A 114 -17.11 3.22 0.35
C GLY A 114 -15.59 3.11 0.27
N GLY A 115 -15.07 2.23 -0.57
CA GLY A 115 -13.68 1.78 -0.53
C GLY A 115 -12.57 2.82 -0.72
N ALA A 116 -12.89 4.03 -1.18
CA ALA A 116 -11.93 5.13 -1.30
C ALA A 116 -11.80 5.99 -0.03
N ARG A 117 -12.71 5.84 0.95
CA ARG A 117 -12.86 6.74 2.11
C ARG A 117 -11.85 6.48 3.23
N VAL A 118 -10.57 6.48 2.92
CA VAL A 118 -9.55 6.61 3.97
C VAL A 118 -9.29 8.08 4.23
N GLY A 119 -9.59 8.53 5.46
CA GLY A 119 -9.36 9.92 5.89
C GLY A 119 -8.02 10.11 6.59
N VAL A 120 -7.57 11.36 6.66
CA VAL A 120 -6.36 11.85 7.37
C VAL A 120 -6.22 11.26 8.78
N ALA A 121 -7.30 11.28 9.57
CA ALA A 121 -7.31 10.80 10.95
C ALA A 121 -6.86 9.33 11.11
N HIS A 122 -6.99 8.50 10.07
CA HIS A 122 -6.52 7.11 10.10
C HIS A 122 -5.00 7.05 10.07
N PHE A 123 -4.37 7.77 9.14
CA PHE A 123 -2.92 7.79 9.00
C PHE A 123 -2.26 8.53 10.18
N GLU A 124 -2.87 9.61 10.67
CA GLU A 124 -2.36 10.31 11.87
C GLU A 124 -2.26 9.40 13.09
N ARG A 125 -3.26 8.52 13.30
CA ARG A 125 -3.24 7.52 14.38
C ARG A 125 -2.12 6.49 14.20
N MET A 126 -1.78 6.14 12.97
CA MET A 126 -0.69 5.19 12.69
C MET A 126 0.70 5.79 12.84
N PHE A 127 0.88 7.04 12.43
CA PHE A 127 2.19 7.71 12.46
C PHE A 127 2.44 8.46 13.77
N GLY A 128 1.51 8.45 14.73
CA GLY A 128 1.71 9.01 16.07
C GLY A 128 1.62 10.53 16.15
N GLY A 129 0.91 11.17 15.22
CA GLY A 129 0.66 12.62 15.24
C GLY A 129 1.85 13.47 14.77
N SER A 130 1.89 13.72 13.48
CA SER A 130 2.53 14.87 12.79
C SER A 130 2.37 14.63 11.28
N ASN A 131 2.12 15.70 10.52
CA ASN A 131 1.82 15.72 9.08
C ASN A 131 2.97 15.23 8.18
N SER A 132 3.46 14.01 8.36
CA SER A 132 4.45 13.38 7.48
C SER A 132 3.81 12.30 6.61
N PHE A 133 2.79 12.67 5.84
CA PHE A 133 2.24 11.76 4.82
C PHE A 133 3.22 11.49 3.66
N GLN A 134 4.43 12.05 3.72
CA GLN A 134 5.57 11.70 2.85
C GLN A 134 5.90 10.20 2.85
N ARG A 135 5.50 9.46 3.89
CA ARG A 135 5.65 7.99 3.95
C ARG A 135 4.39 7.23 3.52
N VAL A 136 3.40 7.93 2.95
CA VAL A 136 2.15 7.37 2.42
C VAL A 136 2.19 7.43 0.90
N VAL A 137 2.03 6.27 0.27
CA VAL A 137 1.86 6.14 -1.18
C VAL A 137 0.44 5.66 -1.47
N LEU A 138 -0.33 6.51 -2.12
CA LEU A 138 -1.65 6.22 -2.63
C LEU A 138 -1.49 5.54 -3.99
N VAL A 139 -2.04 4.34 -4.16
CA VAL A 139 -1.88 3.54 -5.36
C VAL A 139 -3.22 3.34 -6.03
N THR A 140 -3.31 3.72 -7.30
CA THR A 140 -4.40 3.30 -8.20
C THR A 140 -3.96 2.07 -8.97
N ALA A 141 -4.71 0.96 -8.83
CA ALA A 141 -4.42 -0.35 -9.41
C ALA A 141 -5.47 -0.75 -10.45
N ALA A 142 -5.24 -1.88 -11.13
CA ALA A 142 -6.16 -2.45 -12.14
C ALA A 142 -6.45 -1.53 -13.34
N TRP A 143 -5.44 -0.76 -13.77
CA TRP A 143 -5.53 0.12 -14.94
C TRP A 143 -5.72 -0.63 -16.26
N ASP A 144 -5.41 -1.92 -16.30
CA ASP A 144 -5.65 -2.85 -17.40
C ASP A 144 -7.13 -3.29 -17.52
N GLU A 145 -7.92 -3.12 -16.47
CA GLU A 145 -9.34 -3.52 -16.39
C GLU A 145 -10.30 -2.35 -16.66
N VAL A 146 -9.78 -1.18 -17.03
CA VAL A 146 -10.59 0.02 -17.28
C VAL A 146 -10.09 0.79 -18.50
N LYS A 147 -11.01 1.43 -19.22
CA LYS A 147 -10.64 2.40 -20.25
C LYS A 147 -9.87 3.55 -19.64
N LEU A 148 -8.76 3.93 -20.28
CA LEU A 148 -7.85 4.96 -19.78
C LEU A 148 -8.59 6.26 -19.40
N GLU A 149 -9.50 6.73 -20.25
CA GLU A 149 -10.24 7.98 -20.03
C GLU A 149 -11.12 7.92 -18.77
N ALA A 150 -11.77 6.75 -18.54
CA ALA A 150 -12.59 6.54 -17.35
C ALA A 150 -11.72 6.42 -16.10
N GLY A 151 -10.59 5.71 -16.18
CA GLY A 151 -9.63 5.58 -15.09
C GLY A 151 -9.03 6.93 -14.68
N VAL A 152 -8.62 7.76 -15.65
CA VAL A 152 -8.09 9.11 -15.41
C VAL A 152 -9.12 9.97 -14.68
N LYS A 153 -10.36 10.01 -15.16
CA LYS A 153 -11.42 10.79 -14.50
C LYS A 153 -11.67 10.34 -13.05
N ARG A 154 -11.64 9.03 -12.80
CA ARG A 154 -11.79 8.48 -11.44
C ARG A 154 -10.61 8.83 -10.54
N GLU A 155 -9.38 8.76 -11.05
CA GLU A 155 -8.19 9.14 -10.29
C GLU A 155 -8.21 10.64 -9.95
N GLU A 156 -8.62 11.49 -10.90
CA GLU A 156 -8.83 12.92 -10.66
C GLU A 156 -9.85 13.15 -9.54
N GLU A 157 -10.98 12.44 -9.57
CA GLU A 157 -11.99 12.54 -8.52
C GLU A 157 -11.43 12.12 -7.15
N LEU A 158 -10.69 11.00 -7.07
CA LEU A 158 -10.02 10.55 -5.85
C LEU A 158 -9.06 11.62 -5.31
N CYS A 159 -8.20 12.17 -6.18
CA CYS A 159 -7.20 13.18 -5.82
C CYS A 159 -7.83 14.49 -5.33
N LEU A 160 -8.93 14.92 -5.97
CA LEU A 160 -9.59 16.20 -5.66
C LEU A 160 -10.55 16.11 -4.46
N SER A 161 -10.96 14.90 -4.08
CA SER A 161 -11.90 14.66 -2.97
C SER A 161 -11.23 13.91 -1.81
N PHE A 162 -11.31 12.59 -1.80
CA PHE A 162 -10.95 11.73 -0.67
C PHE A 162 -9.47 11.81 -0.29
N TRP A 163 -8.57 11.97 -1.27
CA TRP A 163 -7.13 12.00 -1.04
C TRP A 163 -6.55 13.39 -0.94
N ARG A 164 -7.37 14.43 -1.13
CA ARG A 164 -6.90 15.81 -1.21
C ARG A 164 -6.06 16.23 0.00
N GLU A 165 -6.52 15.92 1.20
CA GLU A 165 -5.82 16.31 2.43
C GLU A 165 -4.54 15.48 2.66
N LEU A 166 -4.54 14.20 2.27
CA LEU A 166 -3.35 13.34 2.33
C LEU A 166 -2.26 13.84 1.39
N ILE A 167 -2.66 14.20 0.17
CA ILE A 167 -1.76 14.79 -0.84
C ILE A 167 -1.22 16.13 -0.34
N ALA A 168 -2.08 16.98 0.24
CA ALA A 168 -1.65 18.26 0.82
C ALA A 168 -0.63 18.09 1.97
N GLY A 169 -0.70 16.99 2.72
CA GLY A 169 0.29 16.63 3.75
C GLY A 169 1.49 15.81 3.24
N GLY A 170 1.66 15.68 1.93
CA GLY A 170 2.86 15.10 1.30
C GLY A 170 2.73 13.68 0.78
N ALA A 171 1.54 13.07 0.83
CA ALA A 171 1.32 11.77 0.19
C ALA A 171 1.47 11.89 -1.34
N VAL A 172 1.99 10.84 -1.97
CA VAL A 172 2.10 10.77 -3.43
C VAL A 172 1.16 9.74 -4.02
N VAL A 173 0.71 10.00 -5.25
CA VAL A 173 -0.11 9.05 -6.02
C VAL A 173 0.77 8.34 -7.04
N LYS A 174 0.64 7.00 -7.11
CA LYS A 174 1.33 6.15 -8.08
C LYS A 174 0.33 5.20 -8.73
N ARG A 175 0.57 4.84 -10.00
CA ARG A 175 -0.24 3.87 -10.73
C ARG A 175 0.47 2.52 -10.76
N THR A 176 -0.28 1.44 -10.56
CA THR A 176 0.20 0.07 -10.76
C THR A 176 -0.72 -0.64 -11.77
N GLN A 177 -0.13 -1.45 -12.64
CA GLN A 177 -0.86 -2.30 -13.59
C GLN A 177 -0.79 -3.76 -13.11
N GLY A 178 -1.65 -4.62 -13.67
CA GLY A 178 -1.51 -6.06 -13.48
C GLY A 178 -0.10 -6.59 -13.83
N LEU A 179 0.24 -7.75 -13.27
CA LEU A 179 1.53 -8.43 -13.50
C LEU A 179 1.74 -8.91 -14.95
N SER A 180 0.73 -8.72 -15.81
CA SER A 180 0.71 -9.11 -17.23
C SER A 180 1.59 -8.24 -18.12
N GLY A 181 2.05 -7.08 -17.63
CA GLY A 181 2.90 -6.13 -18.36
C GLY A 181 4.40 -6.42 -18.20
N PRO A 182 5.25 -6.05 -19.18
CA PRO A 182 6.66 -6.47 -19.25
C PRO A 182 7.61 -5.80 -18.23
N ALA A 183 7.12 -5.01 -17.27
CA ALA A 183 7.91 -4.55 -16.14
C ALA A 183 7.01 -4.11 -14.96
N PRO A 184 7.34 -4.44 -13.71
CA PRO A 184 6.62 -3.94 -12.54
C PRO A 184 6.99 -2.48 -12.20
N SER A 185 7.18 -1.61 -13.20
CA SER A 185 7.73 -0.26 -13.02
C SER A 185 6.98 0.52 -11.95
N GLY A 186 5.64 0.50 -11.98
CA GLY A 186 4.82 1.14 -10.96
C GLY A 186 5.05 0.60 -9.54
N HIS A 187 5.25 -0.71 -9.36
CA HIS A 187 5.50 -1.33 -8.06
C HIS A 187 6.88 -0.92 -7.51
N VAL A 188 7.89 -0.92 -8.38
CA VAL A 188 9.25 -0.48 -8.03
C VAL A 188 9.26 1.00 -7.68
N GLU A 189 8.53 1.86 -8.41
CA GLU A 189 8.40 3.28 -8.07
C GLU A 189 7.73 3.53 -6.71
N VAL A 190 6.73 2.73 -6.36
CA VAL A 190 6.12 2.78 -5.02
C VAL A 190 7.17 2.48 -3.96
N LEU A 191 7.92 1.40 -4.12
CA LEU A 191 8.95 0.99 -3.17
C LEU A 191 10.09 2.02 -3.08
N ARG A 192 10.54 2.54 -4.23
CA ARG A 192 11.57 3.59 -4.32
C ARG A 192 11.14 4.83 -3.54
N HIS A 193 9.92 5.32 -3.74
CA HIS A 193 9.46 6.53 -3.06
C HIS A 193 9.50 6.38 -1.54
N ILE A 194 9.05 5.24 -1.01
CA ILE A 194 9.06 5.04 0.43
C ILE A 194 10.50 4.91 0.96
N LEU A 195 11.39 4.21 0.25
CA LEU A 195 12.81 4.15 0.62
C LEU A 195 13.46 5.54 0.64
N GLN A 196 13.12 6.42 -0.30
CA GLN A 196 13.57 7.82 -0.30
C GLN A 196 13.08 8.58 0.94
N SER A 197 11.81 8.40 1.31
CA SER A 197 11.20 9.07 2.48
C SER A 197 11.77 8.61 3.84
N LEU A 198 12.61 7.57 3.86
CA LEU A 198 13.34 7.12 5.04
C LEU A 198 14.70 7.79 5.22
N ARG A 199 15.22 8.45 4.17
CA ARG A 199 16.45 9.25 4.24
C ARG A 199 16.23 10.66 4.80
N THR A 200 14.98 11.12 4.78
CA THR A 200 14.51 12.44 5.22
C THR A 200 13.85 12.38 6.59
#